data_AF-A0AAP0PLQ4-F1
#
_entry.id   AF-A0AAP0PLQ4-F1
#
_cell.length_a   1.000
_cell.length_b   1.000
_cell.length_c   1.000
_cell.angle_alpha   90.00
_cell.angle_beta   90.00
_cell.angle_gamma   90.00
#
_symmetry.space_group_name_H-M   'P 1'
#
loop_
_entity.id
_entity.type
_entity.pdbx_description
1 polymer ?
#
loop_
_entity_poly.entity_id
_entity_poly.type
_entity_poly.pdbx_seq_one_letter_code
_entity_poly.pdbx_strand_id
1 'polypeptide(L)' 'MAPIAVGDKIPDETLAYFDADNQLQRLSVHSLAAGKKVIIFGVPGAFTPTRRMSYSF' A
#
# COMPACT_ATOMS: atom_id res chain seq x y z
N MET A 1 -6.87 13.95 -11.04
CA MET A 1 -5.40 13.84 -10.96
C MET A 1 -4.95 12.82 -12.00
N ALA A 2 -3.79 13.03 -12.63
CA ALA A 2 -3.24 12.07 -13.58
C ALA A 2 -2.60 10.86 -12.84
N PRO A 3 -2.45 9.69 -13.47
CA PRO A 3 -1.69 8.57 -12.92
C PRO A 3 -0.24 8.99 -12.62
N ILE A 4 0.33 8.41 -11.56
CA ILE A 4 1.75 8.64 -11.20
C ILE A 4 2.68 8.01 -12.25
N ALA A 5 3.75 8.70 -12.61
CA ALA A 5 4.75 8.26 -13.56
C ALA A 5 6.14 8.08 -12.92
N VAL A 6 7.07 7.48 -13.65
CA VAL A 6 8.46 7.33 -13.20
C VAL A 6 9.11 8.70 -13.08
N GLY A 7 9.72 8.96 -11.91
CA GLY A 7 10.36 10.24 -11.58
C GLY A 7 9.48 11.17 -10.75
N ASP A 8 8.17 10.90 -10.68
CA ASP A 8 7.28 11.66 -9.80
C ASP A 8 7.56 11.35 -8.33
N LYS A 9 7.39 12.38 -7.49
CA LYS A 9 7.35 12.19 -6.05
C LYS A 9 6.01 11.59 -5.66
N ILE A 10 6.05 10.55 -4.83
CA ILE A 10 4.84 9.97 -4.24
C ILE A 10 4.14 11.04 -3.37
N PRO A 11 2.82 11.24 -3.49
CA PRO A 11 2.06 12.13 -2.61
C PRO A 11 2.20 11.73 -1.15
N ASP A 12 2.27 12.70 -0.24
CA ASP A 12 2.26 12.41 1.19
C ASP A 12 0.82 12.31 1.67
N GLU A 13 0.43 11.12 2.11
CA GLU A 13 -0.92 10.82 2.59
C GLU A 13 -0.83 10.05 3.91
N THR A 14 -1.88 10.12 4.72
CA THR A 14 -1.93 9.37 5.99
C THR A 14 -2.55 7.99 5.78
N LEU A 15 -1.79 6.94 6.08
CA LEU A 15 -2.24 5.56 6.15
C LEU A 15 -2.56 5.16 7.59
N ALA A 16 -3.49 4.22 7.75
CA ALA A 16 -3.85 3.67 9.05
C ALA A 16 -3.74 2.14 9.04
N TYR A 17 -3.23 1.58 10.13
CA TYR A 17 -3.13 0.13 10.34
C TYR A 17 -3.22 -0.20 11.82
N PHE A 18 -3.56 -1.44 12.15
CA PHE A 18 -3.49 -1.94 13.53
C PHE A 18 -2.14 -2.61 13.78
N ASP A 19 -1.52 -2.31 14.92
CA ASP A 19 -0.27 -2.95 15.35
C ASP A 19 -0.51 -4.26 16.11
N ALA A 20 0.57 -4.84 16.65
CA ALA A 20 0.53 -6.10 17.40
C ALA A 20 -0.29 -6.01 18.70
N ASP A 21 -0.44 -4.81 19.26
CA ASP A 21 -1.21 -4.53 20.47
C ASP A 21 -2.66 -4.10 20.16
N ASN A 22 -3.07 -4.31 18.90
CA ASN A 22 -4.39 -3.97 18.37
C ASN A 22 -4.72 -2.47 18.52
N GLN A 23 -3.71 -1.60 18.49
CA GLN A 23 -3.88 -0.16 18.54
C GLN A 23 -3.90 0.42 17.12
N LEU A 24 -4.81 1.37 16.90
CA LEU A 24 -4.92 2.06 15.62
C LEU A 24 -3.78 3.06 15.46
N GLN A 25 -2.88 2.78 14.53
CA GLN A 25 -1.78 3.65 14.18
C GLN A 25 -2.14 4.49 12.94
N ARG A 26 -1.65 5.73 12.92
CA ARG A 26 -1.75 6.65 11.78
C ARG A 26 -0.37 7.20 11.47
N LEU A 27 -0.01 7.21 10.20
CA LEU A 27 1.34 7.59 9.77
C LEU A 27 1.34 8.06 8.32
N SER A 28 2.28 8.93 7.97
CA SER A 28 2.40 9.42 6.61
C SER A 28 3.20 8.46 5.73
N VAL A 29 2.87 8.39 4.44
CA VAL A 29 3.61 7.58 3.47
C VAL A 29 5.10 7.98 3.44
N HIS A 30 5.39 9.28 3.55
CA HIS A 30 6.77 9.75 3.56
C HIS A 30 7.54 9.28 4.78
N SER A 31 6.90 9.22 5.95
CA SER A 31 7.54 8.70 7.17
C SER A 31 7.94 7.23 7.05
N LEU A 32 7.18 6.41 6.31
CA LEU A 32 7.55 5.03 6.01
C LEU A 32 8.69 4.92 5.02
N ALA A 33 8.67 5.77 3.99
CA ALA A 33 9.58 5.68 2.84
C ALA A 33 10.90 6.44 3.03
N ALA A 34 10.97 7.37 3.98
CA ALA A 34 12.13 8.22 4.21
C ALA A 34 13.42 7.41 4.39
N GLY A 35 14.43 7.70 3.57
CA GLY A 35 15.75 7.06 3.62
C GLY A 35 15.76 5.59 3.21
N LYS A 36 14.66 5.05 2.66
CA LYS A 36 14.51 3.63 2.31
C LYS A 36 14.17 3.45 0.84
N LYS A 37 14.60 2.31 0.27
CA LYS A 37 14.01 1.80 -0.97
C LYS A 37 12.77 0.98 -0.59
N VAL A 38 11.61 1.39 -1.10
CA VAL A 38 10.31 0.77 -0.76
C VAL A 38 9.57 0.35 -2.03
N ILE A 39 8.71 -0.65 -1.88
CA ILE A 39 7.79 -1.11 -2.93
C ILE A 39 6.37 -0.98 -2.36
N ILE A 40 5.48 -0.32 -3.11
CA ILE A 40 4.06 -0.15 -2.74
C ILE A 40 3.22 -0.81 -3.84
N PHE A 41 2.31 -1.70 -3.46
CA PHE A 41 1.36 -2.33 -4.36
C PHE A 41 -0.07 -2.06 -3.89
N GLY A 42 -0.92 -1.57 -4.79
CA GLY A 42 -2.35 -1.38 -4.55
C GLY A 42 -3.15 -2.59 -5.02
N VAL A 43 -4.13 -3.01 -4.23
CA VAL A 43 -5.11 -4.04 -4.62
C VAL A 43 -6.51 -3.44 -4.69
N PRO A 44 -7.42 -3.97 -5.54
CA PRO A 44 -8.78 -3.44 -5.67
C PRO A 44 -9.61 -3.47 -4.37
N GLY A 45 -9.35 -4.43 -3.49
CA GLY A 45 -9.99 -4.53 -2.19
C GLY A 45 -9.46 -5.70 -1.38
N ALA A 46 -9.40 -5.54 -0.06
CA ALA A 46 -9.08 -6.65 0.84
C ALA A 46 -10.13 -7.77 0.68
N PHE A 47 -9.67 -9.03 0.68
CA PHE A 47 -10.53 -10.22 0.55
C PHE A 47 -11.39 -10.30 -0.72
N THR A 48 -11.19 -9.42 -1.71
CA THR A 48 -11.79 -9.62 -3.03
C THR A 48 -11.11 -10.79 -3.74
N PRO A 49 -11.85 -11.67 -4.44
CA PRO A 49 -11.31 -12.86 -5.07
C PRO A 49 -10.54 -12.47 -6.35
N THR A 50 -9.44 -11.75 -6.22
CA THR A 50 -8.43 -11.60 -7.27
C THR A 50 -7.55 -12.84 -7.37
N ARG A 51 -7.80 -13.89 -6.55
CA ARG A 51 -7.10 -15.19 -6.55
C ARG A 51 -8.02 -16.33 -6.08
N ARG A 52 -8.69 -17.02 -7.00
CA ARG A 52 -9.02 -18.45 -6.89
C ARG A 52 -8.94 -19.06 -8.30
N MET A 53 -8.15 -20.11 -8.44
CA MET A 53 -8.08 -21.00 -9.61
C MET A 53 -7.38 -20.43 -10.87
N SER A 54 -6.08 -20.69 -10.99
CA SER A 54 -5.49 -21.00 -12.29
C SER A 54 -4.59 -22.22 -12.11
N TYR A 55 -5.24 -23.37 -11.94
CA TYR A 55 -4.71 -24.67 -12.28
C TYR A 55 -5.91 -25.46 -12.78
N SER A 56 -6.08 -25.49 -14.10
CA SER A 56 -6.87 -26.52 -14.76
C SER A 56 -5.87 -27.59 -15.16
N PHE A 57 -5.95 -28.75 -14.52
CA PHE A 57 -5.62 -30.01 -15.20
C PHE A 57 -6.90 -30.52 -15.87
#